data_AF-A0A537GUD9-F1
#
_entry.id   AF-A0A537GUD9-F1
#
_cell.length_a   1.000
_cell.length_b   1.000
_cell.length_c   1.000
_cell.angle_alpha   90.00
_cell.angle_beta   90.00
_cell.angle_gamma   90.00
#
_symmetry.space_group_name_H-M   'P 1'
#
loop_
_entity.id
_entity.type
_entity.pdbx_description
1 polymer ?
#
loop_
_entity_poly.entity_id
_entity_poly.type
_entity_poly.pdbx_seq_one_letter_code
_entity_poly.pdbx_strand_id
1 'polypeptide(L)'
;MVNVQQKVRRDPIRITFELLKATLKDEGISKTQLVRRANLNFRSIEHYLKRLQAGRFVRLEIVEGNWNRYYVTGEGEHLFKVLDELYELIDN
;
A
#
# COMPACT_ATOMS: atom_id res chain seq x y z
N MET A 1 -5.51 20.29 -30.42
CA MET A 1 -4.97 18.92 -30.32
C MET A 1 -5.16 18.45 -28.88
N VAL A 2 -6.05 17.50 -28.64
CA VAL A 2 -6.30 16.98 -27.29
C VAL A 2 -5.23 15.92 -27.03
N ASN A 3 -4.25 16.24 -26.19
CA ASN A 3 -3.23 15.29 -25.78
C ASN A 3 -3.88 14.30 -24.78
N VAL A 4 -4.45 13.22 -25.31
CA VAL A 4 -4.93 12.10 -24.49
C VAL A 4 -3.70 11.34 -24.03
N GLN A 5 -3.06 11.82 -22.95
CA GLN A 5 -2.13 10.97 -22.21
C GLN A 5 -2.91 9.74 -21.78
N GLN A 6 -2.63 8.60 -22.41
CA GLN A 6 -3.18 7.33 -21.96
C GLN A 6 -2.77 7.15 -20.50
N LYS A 7 -3.78 7.10 -19.62
CA LYS A 7 -3.58 6.92 -18.19
C LYS A 7 -3.02 5.51 -17.99
N VAL A 8 -1.69 5.38 -17.96
CA VAL A 8 -1.00 4.09 -17.77
C VAL A 8 -1.60 3.46 -16.51
N ARG A 9 -2.22 2.29 -16.70
CA ARG A 9 -2.82 1.56 -15.59
C ARG A 9 -1.70 1.24 -14.60
N ARG A 10 -1.85 1.71 -13.37
CA ARG A 10 -0.89 1.42 -12.31
C ARG A 10 -0.77 -0.10 -12.12
N ASP A 11 0.46 -0.58 -12.19
CA ASP A 11 0.80 -1.99 -11.97
C ASP A 11 0.41 -2.43 -10.54
N PRO A 12 -0.30 -3.58 -10.37
CA PRO A 12 -0.64 -4.11 -9.06
C PRO A 12 0.54 -4.34 -8.12
N ILE A 13 1.73 -4.71 -8.64
CA ILE A 13 2.92 -4.89 -7.81
C ILE A 13 3.38 -3.52 -7.29
N ARG A 14 3.42 -2.50 -8.16
CA ARG A 14 3.76 -1.13 -7.75
C ARG A 14 2.81 -0.55 -6.70
N ILE A 15 1.51 -0.80 -6.84
CA ILE A 15 0.52 -0.40 -5.83
C ILE A 15 0.79 -1.10 -4.51
N THR A 16 1.08 -2.41 -4.54
CA THR A 16 1.38 -3.20 -3.34
C THR A 16 2.60 -2.66 -2.62
N PHE A 17 3.68 -2.38 -3.37
CA PHE A 17 4.90 -1.76 -2.86
C PHE A 17 4.62 -0.43 -2.17
N GLU A 18 3.87 0.48 -2.80
CA GLU A 18 3.56 1.79 -2.21
C GLU A 18 2.69 1.70 -0.96
N LEU A 19 1.75 0.75 -0.91
CA LEU A 19 0.94 0.53 0.28
C LEU A 19 1.78 0.00 1.44
N LEU A 20 2.65 -0.99 1.19
CA LEU A 20 3.58 -1.51 2.20
C LEU A 20 4.51 -0.41 2.70
N LYS A 21 5.08 0.38 1.78
CA LYS A 21 5.92 1.54 2.11
C LYS A 21 5.20 2.53 3.02
N ALA A 22 3.93 2.81 2.74
CA ALA A 22 3.13 3.74 3.52
C ALA A 22 2.78 3.20 4.93
N THR A 23 2.75 1.87 5.10
CA THR A 23 2.45 1.20 6.38
C THR A 23 3.67 0.99 7.29
N LEU A 24 4.90 1.25 6.83
CA LEU A 24 6.14 1.16 7.63
C LEU A 24 6.26 2.22 8.75
N LYS A 25 5.26 3.07 8.93
CA LYS A 25 5.26 4.10 9.98
C LYS A 25 4.92 3.48 11.33
N ASP A 26 5.70 3.78 12.37
CA ASP A 26 5.52 3.29 13.74
C ASP A 26 4.11 3.57 14.30
N GLU A 27 3.53 4.72 13.97
CA GLU A 27 2.19 5.14 14.42
C GLU A 27 1.02 4.45 13.69
N GLY A 28 1.31 3.63 12.67
CA GLY A 28 0.31 3.06 11.77
C GLY A 28 -0.38 4.12 10.92
N ILE A 29 -1.04 3.68 9.86
CA ILE A 29 -1.64 4.58 8.86
C ILE A 29 -3.15 4.34 8.73
N SER A 30 -3.95 5.40 8.62
CA SER A 30 -5.38 5.27 8.39
C SER A 30 -5.72 4.96 6.92
N LYS A 31 -6.90 4.37 6.66
CA LYS A 31 -7.40 4.12 5.28
C LYS A 31 -7.41 5.39 4.44
N THR A 32 -7.79 6.52 5.03
CA THR A 32 -7.85 7.82 4.35
C THR A 32 -6.46 8.34 3.99
N GLN A 33 -5.46 8.14 4.86
CA GLN A 33 -4.07 8.48 4.55
C GLN A 33 -3.50 7.58 3.44
N LEU A 34 -3.84 6.29 3.42
CA LEU A 34 -3.47 5.37 2.34
C LEU A 34 -4.07 5.78 0.99
N VAL A 35 -5.36 6.11 0.96
CA VAL A 35 -6.04 6.67 -0.24
C VAL A 35 -5.29 7.87 -0.81
N ARG A 36 -4.94 8.82 0.06
CA ARG A 36 -4.22 10.04 -0.35
C ARG A 36 -2.80 9.75 -0.85
N ARG A 37 -2.06 8.87 -0.17
CA ARG A 37 -0.66 8.55 -0.53
C ARG A 37 -0.54 7.72 -1.80
N ALA A 38 -1.39 6.70 -1.95
CA ALA A 38 -1.36 5.82 -3.11
C ALA A 38 -2.11 6.39 -4.34
N ASN A 39 -2.74 7.56 -4.23
CA ASN A 39 -3.58 8.13 -5.29
C ASN A 39 -4.62 7.13 -5.84
N LEU A 40 -5.27 6.40 -4.93
CA LEU A 40 -6.26 5.36 -5.23
C LEU A 40 -7.59 5.72 -4.58
N ASN A 41 -8.69 5.30 -5.19
CA ASN A 41 -10.01 5.43 -4.55
C ASN A 41 -10.18 4.41 -3.40
N PHE A 42 -11.18 4.65 -2.55
CA PHE A 42 -11.46 3.81 -1.37
C PHE A 42 -11.73 2.33 -1.72
N ARG A 43 -12.43 2.05 -2.84
CA ARG A 43 -12.75 0.67 -3.27
C ARG A 43 -11.47 -0.07 -3.66
N SER A 44 -10.58 0.58 -4.42
CA SER A 44 -9.29 0.02 -4.81
C SER A 44 -8.43 -0.25 -3.57
N ILE A 45 -8.27 0.73 -2.68
CA ILE A 45 -7.51 0.56 -1.43
C ILE A 45 -8.04 -0.61 -0.61
N GLU A 46 -9.36 -0.73 -0.46
CA GLU A 46 -9.95 -1.82 0.29
C GLU A 46 -9.67 -3.20 -0.34
N HIS A 47 -9.70 -3.29 -1.67
CA HIS A 47 -9.33 -4.52 -2.36
C HIS A 47 -7.89 -4.93 -2.05
N TYR A 48 -6.94 -3.99 -2.12
CA TYR A 48 -5.53 -4.28 -1.80
C TYR A 48 -5.31 -4.60 -0.33
N LEU A 49 -5.93 -3.84 0.59
CA LEU A 49 -5.81 -4.09 2.02
C LEU A 49 -6.35 -5.46 2.40
N LYS A 50 -7.49 -5.89 1.85
CA LYS A 50 -8.03 -7.25 2.08
C LYS A 50 -7.03 -8.32 1.64
N ARG A 51 -6.36 -8.14 0.51
CA ARG A 51 -5.34 -9.08 0.02
C ARG A 51 -4.09 -9.09 0.92
N LEU A 52 -3.62 -7.93 1.33
CA LEU A 52 -2.47 -7.80 2.23
C LEU A 52 -2.76 -8.39 3.61
N GLN A 53 -3.97 -8.21 4.13
CA GLN A 53 -4.42 -8.82 5.38
C GLN A 53 -4.56 -10.34 5.26
N ALA A 54 -5.16 -10.83 4.17
CA ALA A 54 -5.26 -12.28 3.91
C ALA A 54 -3.87 -12.94 3.81
N GLY A 55 -2.88 -12.23 3.27
CA GLY A 55 -1.48 -12.66 3.22
C GLY A 55 -0.69 -12.44 4.52
N ARG A 56 -1.31 -11.89 5.57
CA ARG A 56 -0.66 -11.50 6.83
C ARG A 56 0.50 -10.51 6.67
N PHE A 57 0.48 -9.68 5.62
CA PHE A 57 1.48 -8.63 5.38
C PHE A 57 1.14 -7.30 6.08
N VAL A 58 -0.15 -7.09 6.35
CA VAL A 58 -0.65 -5.91 7.05
C VAL A 58 -1.68 -6.38 8.08
N ARG A 59 -1.65 -5.80 9.28
CA ARG A 59 -2.69 -5.97 10.30
C ARG A 59 -3.47 -4.67 10.49
N LEU A 60 -4.72 -4.81 10.92
CA LEU A 60 -5.59 -3.70 11.31
C LEU A 60 -5.73 -3.73 12.83
N GLU A 61 -5.45 -2.61 13.48
CA GLU A 61 -5.72 -2.39 14.89
C GLU A 61 -6.80 -1.32 15.03
N ILE A 62 -7.75 -1.56 15.93
CA ILE A 62 -8.81 -0.61 16.27
C ILE A 62 -8.32 0.18 17.47
N VAL A 63 -7.93 1.44 17.25
CA VAL A 63 -7.54 2.36 18.31
C VAL A 63 -8.80 3.00 18.92
N GLU A 64 -8.73 3.39 20.19
CA GLU A 64 -9.83 4.01 20.94
C GLU A 64 -10.56 5.08 20.10
N GLY A 65 -11.90 5.06 20.16
CA GLY A 65 -12.74 5.99 19.41
C GLY A 65 -13.00 5.63 17.94
N ASN A 66 -12.87 4.35 17.54
CA ASN A 66 -13.07 3.83 16.18
C ASN A 66 -12.00 4.26 15.15
N TRP A 67 -10.77 4.53 15.60
CA TRP A 67 -9.69 4.91 14.69
C TRP A 67 -8.97 3.67 14.19
N ASN A 68 -9.32 3.23 12.99
CA ASN A 68 -8.67 2.10 12.32
C ASN A 68 -7.27 2.46 11.82
N ARG A 69 -6.25 1.77 12.32
CA ARG A 69 -4.85 1.93 11.93
C ARG A 69 -4.30 0.65 11.32
N TYR A 70 -3.66 0.78 10.17
CA TYR A 70 -2.99 -0.31 9.48
C TYR A 70 -1.50 -0.29 9.79
N TYR A 71 -0.97 -1.44 10.16
CA TYR A 71 0.44 -1.65 10.48
C TYR A 71 0.99 -2.76 9.60
N VAL A 72 2.21 -2.58 9.13
CA VAL A 72 2.94 -3.67 8.48
C VAL A 72 3.32 -4.74 9.52
N THR A 73 3.33 -6.01 9.10
CA THR A 73 3.84 -7.13 9.91
C THR A 73 5.30 -7.44 9.53
N GLY A 74 5.97 -8.33 10.27
CA GLY A 74 7.32 -8.78 9.89
C GLY A 74 7.34 -9.42 8.49
N GLU A 75 6.32 -10.19 8.13
CA GLU A 75 6.17 -10.75 6.78
C GLU A 75 5.95 -9.66 5.73
N GLY A 76 5.22 -8.59 6.07
CA GLY A 76 5.01 -7.44 5.20
C GLY A 76 6.28 -6.63 4.98
N GLU A 77 7.10 -6.46 6.00
CA GLU A 77 8.42 -5.82 5.91
C GLU A 77 9.36 -6.63 5.03
N HIS A 78 9.37 -7.95 5.18
CA HIS A 78 10.15 -8.82 4.31
C HIS A 78 9.73 -8.71 2.85
N LEU A 79 8.41 -8.76 2.57
CA LEU A 79 7.90 -8.55 1.22
C LEU A 79 8.27 -7.16 0.67
N PHE A 80 8.18 -6.12 1.49
CA PHE A 80 8.60 -4.78 1.09
C PHE A 80 10.06 -4.73 0.66
N LYS A 81 10.98 -5.32 1.43
CA LYS A 81 12.41 -5.36 1.09
C LYS A 81 12.67 -6.06 -0.25
N VAL A 82 12.04 -7.22 -0.47
CA VAL A 82 12.16 -7.96 -1.75
C VAL A 82 11.68 -7.11 -2.93
N LEU A 83 10.58 -6.36 -2.76
CA LEU A 83 10.07 -5.47 -3.80
C LEU A 83 10.94 -4.23 -4.02
N ASP A 84 11.52 -3.68 -2.95
CA ASP A 84 12.44 -2.54 -3.01
C ASP A 84 13.71 -2.92 -3.79
N GLU A 85 14.33 -4.04 -3.43
CA GLU A 85 15.48 -4.60 -4.14
C GLU A 85 15.17 -4.86 -5.62
N LEU A 86 13.99 -5.42 -5.91
CA LEU A 86 13.55 -5.65 -7.29
C LEU A 86 13.43 -4.33 -8.08
N TYR A 87 12.84 -3.29 -7.50
CA TYR A 87 12.72 -1.99 -8.18
C TYR A 87 14.08 -1.32 -8.34
N GLU A 88 14.96 -1.41 -7.35
CA GLU A 88 16.35 -0.94 -7.48
C GLU A 88 17.09 -1.65 -8.63
N LEU A 89 16.87 -2.94 -8.82
CA LEU A 89 17.49 -3.70 -9.92
C LEU A 89 16.95 -3.34 -11.31
N ILE A 90 15.67 -2.99 -11.41
CA ILE A 90 15.00 -2.70 -12.69
C ILE A 90 15.19 -1.22 -13.10
N ASP A 91 15.22 -0.31 -12.13
CA ASP A 91 15.34 1.12 -12.38
C ASP A 91 16.81 1.58 -12.62
N ASN A 92 17.78 0.67 -12.45
CA ASN A 92 19.19 0.83 -12.87
C ASN A 92 19.39 0.40 -14.33
#